data_AF-A0A9P7ADI5-F1
#
_entry.id   AF-A0A9P7ADI5-F1
#
_cell.length_a   1.000
_cell.length_b   1.000
_cell.length_c   1.000
_cell.angle_alpha   90.00
_cell.angle_beta   90.00
_cell.angle_gamma   90.00
#
_symmetry.space_group_name_H-M   'P 1'
#
loop_
_entity.id
_entity.type
_entity.pdbx_description
1 polymer ?
#
loop_
_entity_poly.entity_id
_entity_poly.type
_entity_poly.pdbx_seq_one_letter_code
_entity_poly.pdbx_strand_id
1 'polypeptide(L)'
;DTKLVDRILLHHLLDLAQAKLATVSGLPKRKNALCVMQSLLWREALASSKTNAERLQTAHTMLNAPGLSLDTATKKIILSHTGMNLVVQKPSEICEMGDNVAHPKSVSKEAYKRIIARHTITENHAGLHAILEYVDPAPQSS
;
A
#
# COMPACT_ATOMS: atom_id res chain seq x y z
N ASP A 1 -17.59 15.42 -8.62
CA ASP A 1 -17.02 15.44 -7.25
C ASP A 1 -15.60 14.87 -7.26
N THR A 2 -14.63 15.71 -7.60
CA THR A 2 -13.23 15.29 -7.88
C THR A 2 -12.49 14.82 -6.63
N LYS A 3 -12.86 15.33 -5.45
CA LYS A 3 -12.22 14.97 -4.17
C LYS A 3 -12.56 13.53 -3.75
N LEU A 4 -13.78 13.08 -4.02
CA LEU A 4 -14.21 11.71 -3.73
C LEU A 4 -13.44 10.69 -4.59
N VAL A 5 -13.33 10.97 -5.89
CA VAL A 5 -12.59 10.12 -6.84
C VAL A 5 -11.11 10.04 -6.46
N ASP A 6 -10.49 11.17 -6.09
CA ASP A 6 -9.10 11.20 -5.67
C ASP A 6 -8.85 10.33 -4.42
N ARG A 7 -9.76 10.36 -3.43
CA ARG A 7 -9.69 9.50 -2.24
C ARG A 7 -9.82 8.02 -2.57
N ILE A 8 -10.78 7.66 -3.43
CA ILE A 8 -10.99 6.29 -3.91
C ILE A 8 -9.72 5.73 -4.54
N LEU A 9 -9.08 6.53 -5.38
CA LEU A 9 -7.87 6.12 -6.10
C LEU A 9 -6.67 6.01 -5.15
N LEU A 10 -6.48 6.94 -4.22
CA LEU A 10 -5.43 6.82 -3.20
C LEU A 10 -5.60 5.58 -2.32
N HIS A 11 -6.85 5.24 -1.95
CA HIS A 11 -7.14 4.00 -1.22
C HIS A 11 -6.75 2.78 -2.05
N HIS A 12 -7.18 2.72 -3.31
CA HIS A 12 -6.84 1.60 -4.18
C HIS A 12 -5.32 1.43 -4.35
N LEU A 13 -4.57 2.52 -4.44
CA LEU A 13 -3.11 2.49 -4.50
C LEU A 13 -2.50 1.90 -3.22
N LEU A 14 -3.05 2.24 -2.06
CA LEU A 14 -2.63 1.69 -0.78
C LEU A 14 -2.94 0.19 -0.67
N ASP A 15 -4.13 -0.23 -1.09
CA ASP A 15 -4.54 -1.64 -1.12
C ASP A 15 -3.60 -2.47 -2.00
N LEU A 16 -3.23 -1.97 -3.18
CA LEU A 16 -2.29 -2.64 -4.08
C LEU A 16 -0.92 -2.83 -3.41
N ALA A 17 -0.42 -1.82 -2.71
CA ALA A 17 0.85 -1.91 -2.01
C ALA A 17 0.80 -2.91 -0.84
N GLN A 18 -0.26 -2.87 -0.03
CA GLN A 18 -0.47 -3.83 1.06
C GLN A 18 -0.62 -5.26 0.54
N ALA A 19 -1.35 -5.46 -0.56
CA ALA A 19 -1.49 -6.77 -1.21
C ALA A 19 -0.15 -7.33 -1.72
N LYS A 20 0.68 -6.47 -2.35
CA LYS A 20 2.04 -6.86 -2.74
C LYS A 20 2.90 -7.20 -1.53
N LEU A 21 2.86 -6.39 -0.47
CA LEU A 21 3.63 -6.64 0.76
C LEU A 21 3.23 -7.94 1.44
N ALA A 22 1.93 -8.26 1.51
CA ALA A 22 1.47 -9.55 2.01
C ALA A 22 1.98 -10.72 1.16
N THR A 23 2.02 -10.56 -0.16
CA THR A 23 2.57 -11.59 -1.06
C THR A 23 4.05 -11.81 -0.79
N VAL A 24 4.82 -10.73 -0.66
CA VAL A 24 6.28 -10.80 -0.51
C VAL A 24 6.68 -11.27 0.90
N SER A 25 5.91 -10.95 1.93
CA SER A 25 6.16 -11.43 3.30
C SER A 25 5.81 -12.91 3.53
N GLY A 26 5.39 -13.62 2.48
CA GLY A 26 5.04 -15.03 2.55
C GLY A 26 3.69 -15.32 3.21
N LEU A 27 2.83 -14.31 3.37
CA LEU A 27 1.46 -14.56 3.85
C LEU A 27 0.70 -15.44 2.85
N PRO A 28 -0.16 -16.34 3.34
CA PRO A 28 -0.83 -17.32 2.50
C PRO A 28 -1.66 -16.64 1.41
N LYS A 29 -1.34 -16.92 0.14
CA LYS A 29 -2.18 -16.51 -0.97
C LYS A 29 -3.50 -17.26 -0.90
N ARG A 30 -4.60 -16.55 -0.74
CA ARG A 30 -5.94 -17.13 -0.91
C ARG A 30 -6.15 -17.40 -2.41
N LYS A 31 -6.55 -18.62 -2.79
CA LYS A 31 -6.84 -18.96 -4.19
C LYS A 31 -7.97 -18.05 -4.70
N ASN A 32 -7.79 -17.45 -5.88
CA ASN A 32 -8.72 -16.51 -6.51
C ASN A 32 -8.99 -15.21 -5.70
N ALA A 33 -8.09 -14.85 -4.79
CA ALA A 33 -8.25 -13.66 -3.99
C ALA A 33 -8.10 -12.39 -4.81
N LEU A 34 -9.09 -11.50 -4.70
CA LEU A 34 -8.99 -10.12 -5.16
C LEU A 34 -7.89 -9.39 -4.37
N CYS A 35 -7.32 -8.33 -4.96
CA CYS A 35 -6.33 -7.47 -4.31
C CYS A 35 -6.72 -7.07 -2.88
N VAL A 36 -7.99 -6.72 -2.68
CA VAL A 36 -8.56 -6.35 -1.37
C VAL A 36 -8.41 -7.44 -0.33
N MET A 37 -8.61 -8.71 -0.70
CA MET A 37 -8.45 -9.82 0.24
C MET A 37 -6.99 -10.03 0.65
N GLN A 38 -6.05 -9.70 -0.24
CA GLN A 38 -4.62 -9.78 0.07
C GLN A 38 -4.15 -8.57 0.90
N SER A 39 -4.72 -7.37 0.69
CA SER A 39 -4.47 -6.21 1.55
C SER A 39 -5.01 -6.43 2.97
N LEU A 40 -6.14 -7.12 3.10
CA LEU A 40 -6.69 -7.54 4.39
C LEU A 40 -5.73 -8.47 5.15
N LEU A 41 -5.11 -9.46 4.49
CA LEU A 41 -4.12 -10.34 5.14
C LEU A 41 -2.93 -9.56 5.70
N TRP A 42 -2.46 -8.53 4.98
CA TRP A 42 -1.44 -7.62 5.50
C TRP A 42 -1.93 -6.91 6.77
N ARG A 43 -3.14 -6.34 6.74
CA ARG A 43 -3.73 -5.61 7.88
C ARG A 43 -3.98 -6.52 9.09
N GLU A 44 -4.43 -7.76 8.85
CA GLU A 44 -4.64 -8.81 9.85
C GLU A 44 -3.32 -9.22 10.52
N ALA A 45 -2.26 -9.41 9.73
CA ALA A 45 -0.93 -9.72 10.27
C ALA A 45 -0.38 -8.62 11.19
N LEU A 46 -0.84 -7.38 11.01
CA LEU A 46 -0.49 -6.23 11.85
C LEU A 46 -1.52 -5.95 12.95
N ALA A 47 -2.65 -6.66 12.99
CA ALA A 47 -3.79 -6.34 13.86
C ALA A 47 -3.50 -6.57 15.35
N SER A 48 -2.56 -7.46 15.68
CA SER A 48 -2.11 -7.69 17.05
C SER A 48 -1.32 -6.52 17.64
N SER A 49 -0.82 -5.61 16.80
CA SER A 49 -0.03 -4.46 17.21
C SER A 49 -0.94 -3.26 17.51
N LYS A 50 -0.81 -2.69 18.70
CA LYS A 50 -1.70 -1.67 19.26
C LYS A 50 -1.33 -0.27 18.79
N THR A 51 -0.05 -0.01 18.52
CA THR A 51 0.45 1.29 18.07
C THR A 51 0.98 1.24 16.63
N ASN A 52 1.02 2.38 15.95
CA ASN A 52 1.63 2.46 14.61
C ASN A 52 3.13 2.09 14.63
N ALA A 53 3.83 2.40 15.72
CA ALA A 53 5.24 2.02 15.89
C ALA A 53 5.42 0.50 16.00
N GLU A 54 4.57 -0.18 16.79
CA GLU A 54 4.55 -1.64 16.86
C GLU A 54 4.19 -2.26 15.50
N ARG A 55 3.22 -1.71 14.79
CA ARG A 55 2.83 -2.16 13.43
C ARG A 55 3.98 -2.03 12.44
N LEU A 56 4.70 -0.91 12.49
CA LEU A 56 5.90 -0.69 11.69
C LEU A 56 7.00 -1.71 12.00
N GLN A 57 7.26 -1.95 13.28
CA GLN A 57 8.23 -2.95 13.71
C GLN A 57 7.84 -4.37 13.26
N THR A 58 6.58 -4.77 13.43
CA THR A 58 6.07 -6.07 12.95
C THR A 58 6.25 -6.20 11.45
N ALA A 59 5.91 -5.16 10.67
CA ALA A 59 6.08 -5.16 9.22
C ALA A 59 7.56 -5.34 8.82
N HIS A 60 8.48 -4.65 9.51
CA HIS A 60 9.92 -4.84 9.26
C HIS A 60 10.41 -6.23 9.62
N THR A 61 9.95 -6.82 10.73
CA THR A 61 10.29 -8.21 11.09
C THR A 61 9.82 -9.19 10.02
N MET A 62 8.60 -9.04 9.53
CA MET A 62 8.05 -9.89 8.48
C MET A 62 8.81 -9.75 7.16
N LEU A 63 9.18 -8.52 6.77
CA LEU A 63 9.85 -8.24 5.51
C LEU A 63 11.35 -8.56 5.54
N ASN A 64 11.96 -8.65 6.72
CA ASN A 64 13.36 -9.08 6.90
C ASN A 64 13.50 -10.54 7.32
N ALA A 65 12.44 -11.35 7.24
CA ALA A 65 12.50 -12.75 7.60
C ALA A 65 13.54 -13.50 6.73
N PRO A 66 14.35 -14.39 7.32
CA PRO A 66 15.38 -15.12 6.60
C PRO A 66 14.77 -15.97 5.48
N GLY A 67 15.40 -15.95 4.31
CA GLY A 67 14.93 -16.66 3.11
C GLY A 67 14.01 -15.86 2.19
N LEU A 68 13.64 -14.63 2.56
CA LEU A 68 12.92 -13.73 1.66
C LEU A 68 13.85 -13.05 0.65
N SER A 69 13.58 -13.26 -0.63
CA SER A 69 14.21 -12.49 -1.71
C SER A 69 13.30 -11.33 -2.09
N LEU A 70 13.70 -10.13 -1.69
CA LEU A 70 12.97 -8.89 -1.99
C LEU A 70 13.49 -8.28 -3.30
N ASP A 71 12.56 -7.90 -4.18
CA ASP A 71 12.90 -7.12 -5.35
C ASP A 71 13.31 -5.68 -4.98
N THR A 72 13.92 -4.98 -5.94
CA THR A 72 14.44 -3.62 -5.73
C THR A 72 13.35 -2.63 -5.33
N ALA A 73 12.13 -2.79 -5.85
CA ALA A 73 11.02 -1.91 -5.54
C ALA A 73 10.52 -2.10 -4.09
N THR A 74 10.48 -3.35 -3.63
CA THR A 74 10.12 -3.72 -2.25
C THR A 74 11.16 -3.18 -1.27
N LYS A 75 12.46 -3.30 -1.60
CA LYS A 75 13.52 -2.71 -0.78
C LYS A 75 13.38 -1.20 -0.67
N LYS A 76 13.04 -0.51 -1.77
CA LYS A 76 12.80 0.94 -1.77
C LYS A 76 11.65 1.35 -0.86
N ILE A 77 10.51 0.64 -0.90
CA ILE A 77 9.38 0.99 -0.03
C ILE A 77 9.72 0.72 1.44
N ILE A 78 10.43 -0.37 1.76
CA ILE A 78 10.87 -0.69 3.13
C ILE A 78 11.78 0.40 3.71
N LEU A 79 12.65 0.98 2.89
CA LEU A 79 13.54 2.08 3.29
C LEU A 79 12.82 3.43 3.39
N SER A 80 11.61 3.57 2.83
CA SER A 80 10.82 4.79 2.90
C SER A 80 10.03 4.83 4.21
N HIS A 81 10.47 5.63 5.17
CA HIS A 81 9.77 5.79 6.45
C HIS A 81 8.30 6.21 6.26
N THR A 82 8.07 7.22 5.41
CA THR A 82 6.71 7.69 5.10
C THR A 82 5.89 6.64 4.35
N GLY A 83 6.49 5.94 3.37
CA GLY A 83 5.81 4.88 2.62
C GLY A 83 5.40 3.71 3.51
N MET A 84 6.31 3.27 4.39
CA MET A 84 6.02 2.23 5.38
C MET A 84 4.95 2.65 6.38
N ASN A 85 5.01 3.88 6.91
CA ASN A 85 3.98 4.40 7.82
C ASN A 85 2.58 4.35 7.18
N LEU A 86 2.45 4.71 5.90
CA LEU A 86 1.18 4.66 5.19
C LEU A 86 0.63 3.23 5.06
N VAL A 87 1.46 2.25 4.67
CA VAL A 87 1.01 0.86 4.46
C VAL A 87 0.76 0.11 5.77
N VAL A 88 1.29 0.57 6.90
CA VAL A 88 1.05 -0.04 8.22
C VAL A 88 -0.02 0.68 9.03
N GLN A 89 -0.43 1.90 8.67
CA GLN A 89 -1.38 2.68 9.47
C GLN A 89 -2.70 1.91 9.67
N LYS A 90 -3.22 1.94 10.90
CA LYS A 90 -4.56 1.43 11.18
C LYS A 90 -5.58 2.27 10.36
N PRO A 91 -6.48 1.65 9.57
CA PRO A 91 -7.54 2.43 8.92
C PRO A 91 -8.33 3.16 10.01
N SER A 92 -8.49 4.49 9.89
CA SER A 92 -9.46 5.20 10.71
C SER A 92 -10.88 4.80 10.29
N GLU A 93 -11.89 5.01 11.15
CA GLU A 93 -13.32 4.73 10.88
C GLU A 93 -13.83 5.32 9.55
N ILE A 94 -13.12 6.30 8.98
CA ILE A 94 -13.38 6.89 7.66
C ILE A 94 -13.13 5.91 6.50
N CYS A 95 -12.25 4.92 6.68
CA CYS A 95 -11.98 3.88 5.68
C CYS A 95 -13.11 2.83 5.60
N GLU A 96 -13.78 2.52 6.71
CA GLU A 96 -14.93 1.60 6.74
C GLU A 96 -16.13 2.13 5.94
N MET A 97 -16.30 3.46 5.85
CA MET A 97 -17.35 4.06 5.01
C MET A 97 -17.01 4.08 3.51
N GLY A 98 -15.73 3.97 3.14
CA GLY A 98 -15.25 4.03 1.76
C GLY A 98 -15.27 2.69 1.00
N ASP A 99 -15.29 1.57 1.73
CA ASP A 99 -15.20 0.21 1.17
C ASP A 99 -16.40 -0.19 0.30
N ASN A 100 -17.52 0.54 0.36
CA ASN A 100 -18.73 0.21 -0.40
C ASN A 100 -18.78 0.76 -1.85
N VAL A 101 -17.78 1.51 -2.34
CA VAL A 101 -17.91 2.21 -3.65
C VAL A 101 -16.67 2.16 -4.58
N ALA A 102 -15.52 1.60 -4.16
CA ALA A 102 -14.23 2.15 -4.61
C ALA A 102 -13.39 1.39 -5.68
N HIS A 103 -13.86 0.35 -6.38
CA HIS A 103 -12.97 -0.44 -7.25
C HIS A 103 -13.29 -0.45 -8.75
N PRO A 104 -12.77 0.52 -9.55
CA PRO A 104 -12.68 0.38 -11.00
C PRO A 104 -11.52 -0.56 -11.40
N LYS A 105 -11.74 -1.37 -12.45
CA LYS A 105 -10.89 -2.52 -12.84
C LYS A 105 -9.54 -2.17 -13.50
N SER A 106 -9.26 -0.90 -13.79
CA SER A 106 -7.96 -0.48 -14.33
C SER A 106 -7.81 1.03 -14.22
N VAL A 107 -6.88 1.49 -13.40
CA VAL A 107 -6.55 2.91 -13.26
C VAL A 107 -5.11 3.10 -13.73
N SER A 108 -4.87 4.05 -14.64
CA SER A 108 -3.53 4.29 -15.18
C SER A 108 -2.61 5.00 -14.18
N LYS A 109 -1.30 4.80 -14.32
CA LYS A 109 -0.26 5.49 -13.56
C LYS A 109 -0.40 7.01 -13.62
N GLU A 110 -0.77 7.54 -14.78
CA GLU A 110 -0.99 8.96 -15.05
C GLU A 110 -2.19 9.52 -14.27
N ALA A 111 -3.19 8.69 -13.98
CA ALA A 111 -4.28 9.08 -13.10
C ALA A 111 -3.77 9.24 -11.66
N TYR A 112 -2.99 8.31 -11.13
CA TYR A 112 -2.38 8.43 -9.80
C TYR A 112 -1.43 9.63 -9.69
N LYS A 113 -0.53 9.82 -10.66
CA LYS A 113 0.38 10.99 -10.68
C LYS A 113 -0.38 12.32 -10.60
N ARG A 114 -1.46 12.46 -11.37
CA ARG A 114 -2.30 13.68 -11.36
C ARG A 114 -2.95 13.92 -10.00
N ILE A 115 -3.32 12.86 -9.29
CA ILE A 115 -3.97 12.95 -7.98
C ILE A 115 -2.98 13.33 -6.89
N ILE A 116 -1.81 12.70 -6.90
CA ILE A 116 -0.72 13.00 -5.97
C ILE A 116 -0.29 14.47 -6.15
N ALA A 117 -0.13 14.92 -7.40
CA ALA A 117 0.19 16.32 -7.71
C ALA A 117 -0.88 17.31 -7.22
N ARG A 118 -2.17 16.91 -7.19
CA ARG A 118 -3.26 17.72 -6.60
C ARG A 118 -3.25 17.75 -5.07
N HIS A 119 -2.59 16.80 -4.40
CA HIS A 119 -2.46 16.71 -2.94
C HIS A 119 -1.11 17.25 -2.41
N THR A 120 -0.48 18.14 -3.18
CA THR A 120 0.85 18.76 -2.97
C THR A 120 1.05 19.48 -1.63
N ILE A 121 -0.01 19.67 -0.84
CA ILE A 121 0.02 20.42 0.44
C ILE A 121 0.09 19.47 1.66
N THR A 122 0.17 18.15 1.46
CA THR A 122 0.15 17.18 2.58
C THR A 122 1.54 16.60 2.87
N GLU A 123 1.86 16.43 4.16
CA GLU A 123 3.11 15.84 4.68
C GLU A 123 3.42 14.43 4.12
N ASN A 124 2.46 13.81 3.44
CA ASN A 124 2.52 12.45 2.91
C ASN A 124 2.90 12.37 1.42
N HIS A 125 3.14 13.49 0.73
CA HIS A 125 3.38 13.53 -0.72
C HIS A 125 4.54 12.61 -1.16
N ALA A 126 5.67 12.63 -0.45
CA ALA A 126 6.80 11.76 -0.72
C ALA A 126 6.47 10.26 -0.53
N GLY A 127 5.64 9.93 0.48
CA GLY A 127 5.19 8.56 0.72
C GLY A 127 4.28 8.03 -0.39
N LEU A 128 3.34 8.86 -0.87
CA LEU A 128 2.45 8.49 -1.97
C LEU A 128 3.21 8.22 -3.27
N HIS A 129 4.25 9.01 -3.56
CA HIS A 129 5.14 8.76 -4.70
C HIS A 129 5.89 7.43 -4.56
N ALA A 130 6.43 7.11 -3.38
CA ALA A 130 7.11 5.85 -3.13
C ALA A 130 6.18 4.63 -3.33
N ILE A 131 4.93 4.74 -2.87
CA ILE A 131 3.91 3.69 -3.06
C ILE A 131 3.57 3.52 -4.55
N LEU A 132 3.41 4.62 -5.31
CA LEU A 132 3.13 4.56 -6.75
C LEU A 132 4.25 3.86 -7.53
N GLU A 133 5.51 4.18 -7.24
CA GLU A 133 6.66 3.53 -7.87
C GLU A 133 6.76 2.04 -7.52
N TYR A 134 6.33 1.66 -6.32
CA TYR A 134 6.31 0.27 -5.87
C TYR A 134 5.19 -0.55 -6.54
N VAL A 135 4.00 0.03 -6.69
CA VAL A 135 2.85 -0.64 -7.30
C VAL A 135 3.02 -0.80 -8.81
N ASP A 136 3.62 0.18 -9.48
CA ASP A 136 3.81 0.18 -10.93
C ASP A 136 5.24 0.64 -11.31
N PRO A 137 6.24 -0.26 -11.18
CA PRO A 137 7.62 0.06 -11.50
C PRO A 137 7.77 0.37 -13.00
N ALA A 138 8.60 1.35 -13.35
CA ALA A 138 8.90 1.62 -14.76
C ALA A 138 9.45 0.34 -15.43
N PRO A 139 9.13 0.08 -16.72
CA PRO A 139 9.69 -1.06 -17.43
C PRO A 139 11.21 -0.97 -17.37
N GLN A 140 11.85 -2.05 -16.91
CA GLN A 140 13.30 -2.12 -16.91
C GLN A 140 13.74 -2.22 -18.37
N SER A 141 14.38 -1.16 -18.87
CA SER A 141 15.09 -1.18 -20.13
C SER A 141 16.12 -2.32 -20.05
N SER A 142 15.85 -3.41 -20.76
CA SER A 142 16.74 -4.54 -20.94
C SER A 142 17.66 -4.28 -22.12
#